data_AF-A0A965GTE2-F1
#
_entry.id   AF-A0A965GTE2-F1
#
_cell.length_a   1.000
_cell.length_b   1.000
_cell.length_c   1.000
_cell.angle_alpha   90.00
_cell.angle_beta   90.00
_cell.angle_gamma   90.00
#
_symmetry.space_group_name_H-M   'P 1'
#
loop_
_entity.id
_entity.type
_entity.pdbx_description
1 polymer ?
#
loop_
_entity_poly.entity_id
_entity_poly.type
_entity_poly.pdbx_seq_one_letter_code
_entity_poly.pdbx_strand_id
1 'polypeptide(L)'
;MKSAGNVLLRIVATFVASALAVIGAGSLGGVAPATAAAIGGILAVAKVIERLSLAFLEDGKLSQNEINAAFQQSVQLKNVKPEPKQK
;
A
#
# COMPACT_ATOMS: atom_id res chain seq x y z
N MET A 1 0.50 6.67 -19.40
CA MET A 1 -0.66 7.16 -18.63
C MET A 1 -0.16 8.11 -17.55
N LYS A 2 -0.74 9.30 -17.44
CA LYS A 2 -0.25 10.40 -16.59
C LYS A 2 -0.12 9.92 -15.13
N SER A 3 1.07 10.02 -14.54
CA SER A 3 1.52 9.31 -13.32
C SER A 3 0.55 9.33 -12.13
N ALA A 4 -0.27 10.38 -11.98
CA ALA A 4 -1.27 10.50 -10.92
C ALA A 4 -2.36 9.41 -10.96
N GLY A 5 -2.82 9.01 -12.14
CA GLY A 5 -3.84 7.97 -12.28
C GLY A 5 -3.33 6.59 -11.83
N ASN A 6 -2.05 6.31 -12.09
CA ASN A 6 -1.41 5.08 -11.62
C ASN A 6 -1.30 5.04 -10.09
N VAL A 7 -0.95 6.19 -9.47
CA VAL A 7 -0.86 6.31 -8.01
C VAL A 7 -2.23 6.08 -7.35
N LEU A 8 -3.30 6.68 -7.88
CA LEU A 8 -4.66 6.48 -7.34
C LEU A 8 -5.11 5.02 -7.41
N LEU A 9 -4.88 4.34 -8.53
CA LEU A 9 -5.18 2.91 -8.67
C LEU A 9 -4.39 2.06 -7.66
N ARG A 10 -3.13 2.40 -7.40
CA ARG A 10 -2.30 1.71 -6.40
C ARG A 10 -2.78 1.93 -4.97
N ILE A 11 -3.33 3.10 -4.66
CA ILE A 11 -3.95 3.36 -3.36
C ILE A 11 -5.17 2.46 -3.17
N VAL A 12 -6.04 2.36 -4.18
CA VAL A 12 -7.22 1.47 -4.15
C VAL A 12 -6.79 0.00 -4.01
N ALA A 13 -5.80 -0.44 -4.80
CA ALA A 13 -5.29 -1.81 -4.71
C ALA A 13 -4.70 -2.12 -3.33
N THR A 14 -3.98 -1.17 -2.73
CA THR A 14 -3.42 -1.30 -1.37
C THR A 14 -4.54 -1.43 -0.33
N PHE A 15 -5.56 -0.58 -0.43
CA PHE A 15 -6.73 -0.65 0.45
C PHE A 15 -7.38 -2.03 0.40
N VAL A 16 -7.72 -2.51 -0.80
CA VAL A 16 -8.44 -3.78 -0.97
C VAL A 16 -7.61 -4.95 -0.47
N ALA A 17 -6.32 -5.00 -0.84
CA ALA A 17 -5.44 -6.08 -0.41
C ALA A 17 -5.27 -6.14 1.11
N SER A 18 -5.07 -5.00 1.78
CA SER A 18 -4.95 -4.95 3.24
C SER A 18 -6.29 -5.21 3.93
N ALA A 19 -7.40 -4.71 3.40
CA ALA A 19 -8.73 -4.99 3.94
C ALA A 19 -9.03 -6.49 3.93
N LEU A 20 -8.74 -7.20 2.84
CA LEU A 20 -8.93 -8.65 2.74
C LEU A 20 -8.06 -9.42 3.74
N ALA A 21 -6.80 -9.02 3.92
CA ALA A 21 -5.91 -9.64 4.91
C ALA A 21 -6.43 -9.45 6.35
N VAL A 22 -6.90 -8.25 6.68
CA VAL A 22 -7.40 -7.92 8.02
C VAL A 22 -8.79 -8.50 8.28
N ILE A 23 -9.66 -8.66 7.28
CA ILE A 23 -10.89 -9.46 7.43
C ILE A 23 -10.56 -10.90 7.84
N GLY A 24 -9.58 -11.52 7.17
CA GLY A 24 -9.13 -12.87 7.51
C GLY A 24 -8.64 -12.98 8.95
N ALA A 25 -7.75 -12.09 9.37
CA ALA A 25 -7.26 -12.04 10.76
C ALA A 25 -8.36 -11.69 11.77
N GLY A 26 -9.21 -10.71 11.45
CA GLY A 26 -10.29 -10.20 12.30
C GLY A 26 -11.39 -11.22 12.57
N SER A 27 -11.61 -12.16 11.64
CA SER A 27 -12.56 -13.26 11.83
C SER A 27 -12.22 -14.16 13.03
N LEU A 28 -10.93 -14.32 13.32
CA LEU A 28 -10.45 -15.09 14.48
C LEU A 28 -10.68 -14.34 15.80
N GLY A 29 -10.72 -13.01 15.75
CA GLY A 29 -10.96 -12.14 16.90
C GLY A 29 -12.42 -11.74 17.11
N GLY A 30 -13.36 -12.30 16.33
CA GLY A 30 -14.79 -11.96 16.43
C GLY A 30 -15.13 -10.54 15.97
N VAL A 31 -14.27 -9.91 15.17
CA VAL A 31 -14.49 -8.55 14.67
C VAL A 31 -15.41 -8.60 13.45
N ALA A 32 -16.40 -7.69 13.41
CA ALA A 32 -17.30 -7.59 12.26
C ALA A 32 -16.51 -7.33 10.96
N PRO A 33 -16.82 -8.01 9.84
CA PRO A 33 -16.04 -7.91 8.60
C PRO A 33 -15.89 -6.48 8.07
N ALA A 34 -16.95 -5.68 8.13
CA ALA A 34 -16.92 -4.29 7.68
C ALA A 34 -15.96 -3.43 8.52
N THR A 35 -15.95 -3.63 9.85
CA THR A 35 -15.04 -2.93 10.77
C THR A 35 -13.60 -3.35 10.53
N ALA A 36 -13.34 -4.65 10.39
CA ALA A 36 -12.02 -5.18 10.09
C ALA A 36 -11.47 -4.65 8.76
N ALA A 37 -12.31 -4.63 7.72
CA ALA A 37 -11.98 -4.09 6.41
C ALA A 37 -11.62 -2.60 6.46
N ALA A 38 -12.44 -1.79 7.15
CA ALA A 38 -12.22 -0.36 7.28
C ALA A 38 -10.90 -0.05 8.01
N ILE A 39 -10.63 -0.74 9.13
CA ILE A 39 -9.39 -0.56 9.90
C ILE A 39 -8.18 -0.93 9.04
N GLY A 40 -8.19 -2.12 8.43
CA GLY A 40 -7.06 -2.61 7.63
C GLY A 40 -6.79 -1.75 6.39
N GLY A 41 -7.84 -1.36 5.69
CA GLY A 41 -7.72 -0.55 4.48
C GLY A 41 -7.28 0.89 4.76
N ILE A 42 -7.89 1.57 5.74
CA ILE A 42 -7.54 2.97 6.07
C ILE A 42 -6.10 3.04 6.60
N LEU A 43 -5.71 2.10 7.48
CA LEU A 43 -4.36 2.07 8.02
C LEU A 43 -3.30 1.90 6.93
N ALA A 44 -3.55 1.02 5.96
CA ALA A 44 -2.63 0.79 4.85
C ALA A 44 -2.50 2.03 3.93
N VAL A 45 -3.62 2.70 3.63
CA VAL A 45 -3.60 3.94 2.86
C VAL A 45 -2.87 5.05 3.60
N ALA A 46 -3.13 5.20 4.90
CA ALA A 46 -2.44 6.18 5.74
C ALA A 46 -0.91 5.98 5.70
N LYS A 47 -0.44 4.73 5.77
CA LYS A 47 0.99 4.39 5.69
C LYS A 47 1.61 4.74 4.34
N VAL A 48 0.90 4.53 3.24
CA VAL A 48 1.37 4.94 1.92
C VAL A 48 1.47 6.47 1.83
N ILE A 49 0.44 7.18 2.28
CA ILE A 49 0.41 8.65 2.26
C ILE A 49 1.54 9.23 3.13
N GLU A 50 1.75 8.68 4.32
CA GLU A 50 2.85 9.05 5.22
C GLU A 50 4.20 8.94 4.51
N ARG A 51 4.49 7.81 3.85
CA ARG A 51 5.75 7.62 3.14
C ARG A 51 5.93 8.52 1.94
N LEU A 52 4.87 8.72 1.14
CA LEU A 52 4.91 9.66 0.02
C LEU A 52 5.17 11.09 0.51
N SER A 53 4.59 11.45 1.66
CA SER A 53 4.81 12.76 2.28
C SER A 53 6.25 12.90 2.78
N LEU A 54 6.78 11.88 3.47
CA LEU A 54 8.16 11.88 3.95
C LEU A 54 9.17 11.99 2.80
N ALA A 55 9.00 11.19 1.74
CA ALA A 55 9.86 11.27 0.56
C ALA A 55 9.81 12.66 -0.09
N PHE A 56 8.62 13.25 -0.20
CA PHE A 56 8.47 14.62 -0.73
C PHE A 56 9.13 15.68 0.17
N LEU A 57 9.10 15.51 1.49
CA LEU A 57 9.72 16.44 2.44
C LEU A 57 11.25 16.38 2.42
N GLU A 58 11.86 15.29 1.96
CA GLU A 58 13.32 15.15 1.90
C GLU A 58 13.95 16.02 0.80
N ASP A 59 13.38 16.07 -0.40
CA ASP A 59 13.98 16.75 -1.55
C ASP A 59 13.01 17.62 -2.39
N GLY A 60 11.74 17.75 -1.95
CA GLY A 60 10.71 18.56 -2.61
C GLY A 60 10.11 17.94 -3.87
N LYS A 61 10.42 16.67 -4.17
CA LYS A 61 9.90 15.95 -5.34
C LYS A 61 9.64 14.48 -5.00
N LEU A 62 9.00 13.79 -5.95
CA LEU A 62 8.72 12.35 -5.82
C LEU A 62 9.20 11.67 -7.09
N SER A 63 10.33 10.97 -6.97
CA SER A 63 10.85 10.11 -8.02
C SER A 63 9.99 8.84 -8.16
N GLN A 64 10.03 8.22 -9.33
CA GLN A 64 9.30 6.97 -9.56
C GLN A 64 9.76 5.85 -8.62
N ASN A 65 11.03 5.87 -8.19
CA ASN A 65 11.58 4.88 -7.27
C ASN A 65 10.99 5.03 -5.87
N GLU A 66 10.87 6.27 -5.37
CA GLU A 66 10.26 6.55 -4.06
C GLU A 66 8.77 6.23 -4.06
N ILE A 67 8.06 6.62 -5.12
CA ILE A 67 6.66 6.23 -5.29
C ILE A 67 6.57 4.70 -5.25
N ASN A 68 7.41 3.98 -6.00
CA ASN A 68 7.37 2.52 -6.01
C ASN A 68 7.64 1.91 -4.64
N ALA A 69 8.65 2.41 -3.93
CA ALA A 69 9.01 1.96 -2.59
C ALA A 69 7.87 2.18 -1.58
N ALA A 70 7.18 3.32 -1.65
CA ALA A 70 6.09 3.67 -0.74
C ALA A 70 4.97 2.62 -0.73
N PHE A 71 4.68 2.00 -1.89
CA PHE A 71 3.63 0.99 -2.03
C PHE A 71 4.09 -0.46 -1.79
N GLN A 72 5.39 -0.78 -1.91
CA GLN A 72 5.88 -2.17 -1.84
C GLN A 72 5.74 -2.81 -0.46
N GLN A 73 5.84 -2.06 0.64
CA GLN A 73 5.74 -2.67 1.98
C GLN A 73 4.30 -2.82 2.49
N SER A 74 3.30 -2.28 1.78
CA SER A 74 1.90 -2.28 2.23
C SER A 74 1.24 -3.64 2.05
N VAL A 75 1.67 -4.39 1.03
CA VAL A 75 1.13 -5.71 0.66
C VAL A 75 2.30 -6.56 0.15
N GLN A 76 2.83 -7.43 1.01
CA GLN A 76 3.90 -8.35 0.59
C GLN A 76 3.28 -9.50 -0.20
N LEU A 77 3.64 -9.59 -1.49
CA LEU A 77 3.33 -10.76 -2.29
C LEU A 77 4.17 -11.93 -1.80
N LYS A 78 3.55 -12.89 -1.11
CA LYS A 78 4.20 -14.19 -0.86
C LYS A 78 4.42 -14.85 -2.23
N ASN A 79 5.70 -15.05 -2.58
CA ASN A 79 6.21 -15.79 -3.76
C ASN A 79 6.48 -15.03 -5.07
N VAL A 80 6.67 -13.70 -5.06
CA VAL A 80 7.21 -13.02 -6.25
C VAL A 80 8.73 -12.97 -6.16
N LYS A 81 9.40 -13.72 -7.05
CA LYS A 81 10.86 -13.69 -7.20
C LYS A 81 11.26 -12.26 -7.59
N PRO A 82 12.14 -11.57 -6.84
CA PRO A 82 12.58 -10.23 -7.22
C PRO A 82 13.20 -10.29 -8.63
N GLU A 83 12.73 -9.43 -9.53
CA GLU A 83 13.32 -9.33 -10.87
C GLU A 83 14.80 -8.96 -10.75
N PRO A 84 15.70 -9.56 -11.55
CA PRO A 84 17.10 -9.21 -11.53
C PRO A 84 17.24 -7.72 -11.86
N LYS A 85 17.99 -6.98 -11.03
CA LYS A 85 18.40 -5.61 -11.35
C LYS A 85 19.14 -5.65 -12.69
N GLN A 86 18.53 -5.12 -13.75
CA GLN A 86 19.25 -4.85 -14.99
C GLN A 86 20.29 -3.77 -14.65
N LYS A 87 21.57 -4.19 -14.72
CA LYS A 87 22.74 -3.33 -14.53
C LYS A 87 22.85 -2.32 -15.64
#